data_AF-A0A430AXJ1-F1
#
_entry.id   AF-A0A430AXJ1-F1
#
_cell.length_a   1.000
_cell.length_b   1.000
_cell.length_c   1.000
_cell.angle_alpha   90.00
_cell.angle_beta   90.00
_cell.angle_gamma   90.00
#
_symmetry.space_group_name_H-M   'P 1'
#
loop_
_entity.id
_entity.type
_entity.pdbx_description
1 polymer ?
#
loop_
_entity_poly.entity_id
_entity_poly.type
_entity_poly.pdbx_seq_one_letter_code
_entity_poly.pdbx_strand_id
1 'polypeptide(L)'
;MIPKIFENYKLEIKMKQDEGNIALSSWEVTDYMDILTKSYYKNELINTLKLYDFPKNFDIIIFDDSFSLKNKYTDLNTIDINSYEGAKRFFHLGAFTSLTPNIRTFRINMLFEMFLKVNEILVKENFKRMDKNKLSKLIANCLSDGVTNNDISELVYSELTRTLKLSKLSDKADASMKQKDSESRKKVITNTKNNLGIILLKYQNFEKNESNFENVLKLMKENSIFRQNDISNSVRSYYKRFNELFNRLQRPIIGVLDYDKNEIDIICSDFIDKDKYTLENPNFFDIKEITRNSPLSLTFFLGLGACTIFWQILNIKNDTKLLEEYSDNVNKKSEEKITYIKNEFDSLSNQTGKALVEQTKRYDFLNEKSDITIIKIENKAQ
;
A
#
# COMPACT_ATOMS: atom_id res chain seq x y z
N MET A 1 -10.30 -20.54 -14.37
CA MET A 1 -9.40 -20.94 -15.47
C MET A 1 -9.38 -19.81 -16.49
N ILE A 2 -8.40 -18.90 -16.41
CA ILE A 2 -8.19 -17.88 -17.45
C ILE A 2 -7.76 -18.64 -18.71
N PRO A 3 -8.30 -18.34 -19.91
CA PRO A 3 -7.77 -18.94 -21.13
C PRO A 3 -6.27 -18.61 -21.21
N LYS A 4 -5.43 -19.62 -21.39
CA LYS A 4 -3.97 -19.56 -21.64
C LYS A 4 -3.53 -18.62 -22.79
N ILE A 5 -4.46 -17.90 -23.40
CA ILE A 5 -4.25 -17.07 -24.58
C ILE A 5 -3.56 -15.75 -24.20
N PHE A 6 -3.59 -15.28 -22.96
CA PHE A 6 -3.10 -13.92 -22.61
C PHE A 6 -1.71 -13.82 -21.96
N GLU A 7 -1.00 -14.93 -21.77
CA GLU A 7 0.27 -14.95 -21.01
C GLU A 7 1.46 -14.23 -21.70
N ASN A 8 1.35 -13.82 -22.97
CA ASN A 8 2.49 -13.27 -23.74
C ASN A 8 2.28 -11.88 -24.36
N TYR A 9 1.22 -11.15 -24.02
CA TYR A 9 0.92 -9.86 -24.66
C TYR A 9 1.46 -8.69 -23.84
N LYS A 10 2.26 -7.84 -24.50
CA LYS A 10 2.70 -6.54 -23.98
C LYS A 10 2.12 -5.40 -24.81
N LEU A 11 1.71 -4.34 -24.15
CA LEU A 11 1.27 -3.09 -24.77
C LEU A 11 2.50 -2.20 -24.96
N GLU A 12 2.79 -1.80 -26.20
CA GLU A 12 3.80 -0.79 -26.49
C GLU A 12 3.13 0.59 -26.50
N ILE A 13 3.61 1.48 -25.62
CA ILE A 13 3.11 2.83 -25.52
C ILE A 13 4.23 3.79 -25.86
N LYS A 14 3.94 4.69 -26.80
CA LYS A 14 4.82 5.77 -27.17
C LYS A 14 4.15 7.09 -26.88
N MET A 15 4.70 7.81 -25.91
CA MET A 15 4.28 9.15 -25.56
C MET A 15 5.23 10.14 -26.22
N LYS A 16 4.68 11.19 -26.82
CA LYS A 16 5.44 12.28 -27.45
C LYS A 16 4.97 13.60 -26.88
N GLN A 17 5.90 14.49 -26.62
CA GLN A 17 5.59 15.87 -26.30
C GLN A 17 5.10 16.61 -27.56
N ASP A 18 4.04 17.40 -27.44
CA ASP A 18 3.57 18.27 -28.52
C ASP A 18 4.62 19.32 -28.89
N GLU A 19 4.80 19.52 -30.19
CA GLU A 19 5.75 20.48 -30.76
C GLU A 19 5.31 21.91 -30.43
N GLY A 20 5.94 22.51 -29.41
CA GLY A 20 5.63 23.89 -28.95
C GLY A 20 5.69 24.06 -27.43
N ASN A 21 5.70 22.96 -26.66
CA ASN A 21 5.74 23.01 -25.19
C ASN A 21 7.15 23.16 -24.63
N ILE A 22 7.24 23.74 -23.41
CA ILE A 22 8.48 23.87 -22.63
C ILE A 22 9.13 22.49 -22.47
N ALA A 23 10.42 22.37 -22.79
CA ALA A 23 11.15 21.11 -22.66
C ALA A 23 11.07 20.59 -21.21
N LEU A 24 10.59 19.35 -21.03
CA LEU A 24 10.54 18.72 -19.71
C LEU A 24 11.96 18.44 -19.21
N SER A 25 12.22 18.78 -17.96
CA SER A 25 13.46 18.44 -17.28
C SER A 25 13.58 16.93 -17.04
N SER A 26 14.82 16.47 -16.82
CA SER A 26 15.06 15.05 -16.49
C SER A 26 14.36 14.61 -15.19
N TRP A 27 14.14 15.54 -14.26
CA TRP A 27 13.43 15.29 -13.01
C TRP A 27 11.94 15.11 -13.24
N GLU A 28 11.30 15.97 -14.05
CA GLU A 28 9.89 15.83 -14.40
C GLU A 28 9.59 14.52 -15.14
N VAL A 29 10.49 14.09 -16.04
CA VAL A 29 10.38 12.78 -16.69
C VAL A 29 10.47 11.65 -15.67
N THR A 30 11.37 11.75 -14.69
CA THR A 30 11.54 10.73 -13.65
C THR A 30 10.32 10.66 -12.73
N ASP A 31 9.82 11.81 -12.28
CA ASP A 31 8.62 11.91 -11.43
C ASP A 31 7.38 11.35 -12.14
N TYR A 32 7.24 11.64 -13.44
CA TYR A 32 6.18 11.08 -14.26
C TYR A 32 6.26 9.54 -14.31
N MET A 33 7.45 8.99 -14.52
CA MET A 33 7.69 7.54 -14.55
C MET A 33 7.40 6.88 -13.21
N ASP A 34 7.76 7.53 -12.10
CA ASP A 34 7.46 7.03 -10.77
C ASP A 34 5.94 7.00 -10.49
N ILE A 35 5.19 8.01 -10.93
CA ILE A 35 3.72 8.02 -10.82
C ILE A 35 3.10 6.93 -11.67
N LEU A 36 3.55 6.77 -12.91
CA LEU A 36 3.04 5.79 -13.86
C LEU A 36 3.31 4.37 -13.35
N THR A 37 4.55 4.06 -12.94
CA THR A 37 4.92 2.74 -12.42
C THR A 37 4.17 2.40 -11.13
N LYS A 38 4.00 3.37 -10.23
CA LYS A 38 3.16 3.24 -9.02
C LYS A 38 1.72 2.90 -9.38
N SER A 39 1.13 3.66 -10.29
CA SER A 39 -0.28 3.49 -10.69
C SER A 39 -0.48 2.16 -11.41
N TYR A 40 0.48 1.77 -12.24
CA TYR A 40 0.51 0.48 -12.91
C TYR A 40 0.50 -0.67 -11.90
N TYR A 41 1.47 -0.69 -10.99
CA TYR A 41 1.59 -1.73 -9.97
C TYR A 41 0.32 -1.87 -9.11
N LYS A 42 -0.28 -0.75 -8.66
CA LYS A 42 -1.52 -0.81 -7.86
C LYS A 42 -2.71 -1.34 -8.64
N ASN A 43 -2.81 -1.01 -9.93
CA ASN A 43 -3.89 -1.55 -10.77
C ASN A 43 -3.70 -3.04 -11.04
N GLU A 44 -2.47 -3.48 -11.29
CA GLU A 44 -2.16 -4.91 -11.43
C GLU A 44 -2.47 -5.68 -10.14
N LEU A 45 -2.15 -5.13 -8.96
CA LEU A 45 -2.57 -5.70 -7.68
C LEU A 45 -4.09 -5.87 -7.60
N ILE A 46 -4.86 -4.83 -7.92
CA ILE A 46 -6.33 -4.87 -7.86
C ILE A 46 -6.89 -5.87 -8.87
N ASN A 47 -6.38 -5.87 -10.11
CA ASN A 47 -6.83 -6.78 -11.17
C ASN A 47 -6.51 -8.23 -10.82
N THR A 48 -5.31 -8.49 -10.29
CA THR A 48 -4.91 -9.82 -9.83
C THR A 48 -5.79 -10.30 -8.69
N LEU A 49 -6.07 -9.44 -7.69
CA LEU A 49 -6.98 -9.76 -6.59
C LEU A 49 -8.41 -10.05 -7.07
N LYS A 50 -8.93 -9.33 -8.07
CA LYS A 50 -10.28 -9.58 -8.62
C LYS A 50 -10.41 -10.96 -9.28
N LEU A 51 -9.31 -11.46 -9.84
CA LEU A 51 -9.26 -12.75 -10.54
C LEU A 51 -8.69 -13.87 -9.67
N TYR A 52 -8.29 -13.56 -8.43
CA TYR A 52 -7.66 -14.50 -7.53
C TYR A 52 -8.64 -15.59 -7.09
N ASP A 53 -8.19 -16.84 -7.09
CA ASP A 53 -8.96 -17.96 -6.59
C ASP A 53 -8.78 -18.04 -5.07
N PHE A 54 -9.61 -17.30 -4.34
CA PHE A 54 -9.49 -17.19 -2.89
C PHE A 54 -9.80 -18.53 -2.20
N PRO A 55 -8.98 -18.95 -1.21
CA PRO A 55 -9.33 -20.05 -0.32
C PRO A 55 -10.66 -19.80 0.40
N LYS A 56 -11.27 -20.85 0.95
CA LYS A 56 -12.54 -20.70 1.68
C LYS A 56 -12.39 -19.83 2.92
N ASN A 57 -11.32 -20.07 3.69
CA ASN A 57 -11.00 -19.35 4.91
C ASN A 57 -9.72 -18.54 4.67
N PHE A 58 -9.89 -17.27 4.33
CA PHE A 58 -8.76 -16.40 4.01
C PHE A 58 -8.91 -15.00 4.60
N ASP A 59 -7.82 -14.24 4.51
CA ASP A 59 -7.83 -12.81 4.70
C ASP A 59 -6.80 -12.13 3.81
N ILE A 60 -7.04 -10.87 3.48
CA ILE A 60 -6.12 -10.06 2.69
C ILE A 60 -5.38 -9.17 3.66
N ILE A 61 -4.05 -9.25 3.67
CA ILE A 61 -3.20 -8.42 4.50
C ILE A 61 -2.39 -7.44 3.66
N ILE A 62 -2.15 -6.24 4.19
CA ILE A 62 -1.24 -5.26 3.64
C ILE A 62 -0.11 -5.00 4.64
N PHE A 63 1.13 -5.11 4.19
CA PHE A 63 2.29 -4.77 5.01
C PHE A 63 2.46 -3.25 5.11
N ASP A 64 3.03 -2.78 6.21
CA ASP A 64 3.12 -1.35 6.53
C ASP A 64 4.25 -0.59 5.81
N ASP A 65 5.08 -1.32 5.05
CA ASP A 65 6.16 -0.79 4.24
C ASP A 65 6.02 -1.14 2.75
N SER A 66 6.64 -0.34 1.89
CA SER A 66 6.78 -0.65 0.47
C SER A 66 8.02 -1.49 0.24
N PHE A 67 7.97 -2.40 -0.74
CA PHE A 67 9.20 -3.07 -1.14
C PHE A 67 10.15 -2.10 -1.84
N SER A 68 11.45 -2.27 -1.59
CA SER A 68 12.50 -1.47 -2.21
C SER A 68 13.08 -2.18 -3.41
N LEU A 69 13.08 -1.53 -4.59
CA LEU A 69 13.74 -2.05 -5.79
C LEU A 69 15.25 -2.27 -5.61
N LYS A 70 15.86 -1.73 -4.55
CA LYS A 70 17.28 -1.95 -4.25
C LYS A 70 17.51 -3.31 -3.59
N ASN A 71 16.58 -3.77 -2.77
CA ASN A 71 16.71 -5.03 -2.04
C ASN A 71 16.58 -6.22 -3.00
N LYS A 72 17.24 -7.33 -2.69
CA LYS A 72 16.99 -8.61 -3.36
C LYS A 72 15.94 -9.36 -2.57
N TYR A 73 14.78 -9.56 -3.20
CA TYR A 73 13.74 -10.45 -2.71
C TYR A 73 13.76 -11.70 -3.59
N THR A 74 13.59 -12.87 -2.99
CA THR A 74 13.55 -14.18 -3.67
C THR A 74 12.53 -15.07 -3.00
N ASP A 75 11.92 -15.97 -3.76
CA ASP A 75 10.98 -17.01 -3.29
C ASP A 75 9.79 -16.42 -2.50
N LEU A 76 9.21 -15.33 -3.00
CA LEU A 76 8.11 -14.65 -2.32
C LEU A 76 6.72 -15.18 -2.69
N ASN A 77 6.58 -16.12 -3.62
CA ASN A 77 5.26 -16.51 -4.15
C ASN A 77 4.30 -16.97 -3.05
N THR A 78 4.68 -18.04 -2.36
CA THR A 78 3.91 -18.65 -1.29
C THR A 78 4.85 -18.88 -0.12
N ILE A 79 4.45 -18.39 1.05
CA ILE A 79 5.24 -18.46 2.28
C ILE A 79 4.50 -19.39 3.26
N ASP A 80 5.05 -20.58 3.50
CA ASP A 80 4.55 -21.50 4.52
C ASP A 80 4.98 -21.05 5.92
N ILE A 81 4.03 -20.56 6.71
CA ILE A 81 4.27 -20.03 8.06
C ILE A 81 4.60 -21.15 9.06
N ASN A 82 4.23 -22.41 8.76
CA ASN A 82 4.58 -23.54 9.62
C ASN A 82 6.08 -23.84 9.55
N SER A 83 6.71 -23.57 8.41
CA SER A 83 8.15 -23.72 8.23
C SER A 83 8.94 -22.64 9.00
N TYR A 84 10.14 -23.01 9.46
CA TYR A 84 11.05 -22.06 10.10
C TYR A 84 11.39 -20.88 9.18
N GLU A 85 11.78 -21.15 7.94
CA GLU A 85 12.19 -20.11 7.00
C GLU A 85 11.01 -19.26 6.56
N GLY A 86 9.83 -19.84 6.34
CA GLY A 86 8.64 -19.08 5.96
C GLY A 86 8.15 -18.17 7.09
N ALA A 87 8.08 -18.64 8.34
CA ALA A 87 7.77 -17.79 9.50
C ALA A 87 8.73 -16.60 9.62
N LYS A 88 10.03 -16.86 9.41
CA LYS A 88 11.08 -15.82 9.44
C LYS A 88 10.92 -14.84 8.27
N ARG A 89 10.68 -15.32 7.05
CA ARG A 89 10.43 -14.48 5.87
C ARG A 89 9.20 -13.61 6.09
N PHE A 90 8.10 -14.17 6.58
CA PHE A 90 6.88 -13.43 6.91
C PHE A 90 7.15 -12.33 7.94
N PHE A 91 7.85 -12.64 9.03
CA PHE A 91 8.27 -11.64 10.02
C PHE A 91 9.14 -10.53 9.41
N HIS A 92 9.96 -10.84 8.42
CA HIS A 92 10.83 -9.88 7.73
C HIS A 92 10.10 -8.97 6.74
N LEU A 93 8.89 -9.33 6.29
CA LEU A 93 8.05 -8.45 5.48
C LEU A 93 7.51 -7.25 6.28
N GLY A 94 7.54 -7.33 7.61
CA GLY A 94 7.19 -6.22 8.50
C GLY A 94 5.86 -6.43 9.22
N ALA A 95 5.35 -5.34 9.81
CA ALA A 95 4.03 -5.38 10.41
C ALA A 95 2.97 -5.31 9.31
N PHE A 96 1.77 -5.82 9.59
CA PHE A 96 0.71 -5.85 8.60
C PHE A 96 -0.63 -5.44 9.22
N THR A 97 -1.58 -5.14 8.34
CA THR A 97 -2.97 -4.84 8.68
C THR A 97 -3.85 -5.73 7.81
N SER A 98 -4.80 -6.43 8.40
CA SER A 98 -5.78 -7.17 7.64
C SER A 98 -6.92 -6.29 7.14
N LEU A 99 -7.43 -6.63 5.97
CA LEU A 99 -8.65 -6.07 5.41
C LEU A 99 -9.84 -6.51 6.26
N THR A 100 -9.86 -7.78 6.66
CA THR A 100 -10.95 -8.37 7.43
C THR A 100 -10.53 -8.51 8.89
N PRO A 101 -11.35 -8.08 9.86
CA PRO A 101 -11.08 -8.36 11.26
C PRO A 101 -11.06 -9.86 11.51
N ASN A 102 -9.92 -10.39 11.97
CA ASN A 102 -9.78 -11.81 12.31
C ASN A 102 -8.80 -12.01 13.47
N ILE A 103 -9.22 -12.78 14.47
CA ILE A 103 -8.45 -13.01 15.69
C ILE A 103 -7.11 -13.73 15.44
N ARG A 104 -7.02 -14.64 14.44
CA ARG A 104 -5.78 -15.34 14.09
C ARG A 104 -4.74 -14.36 13.56
N THR A 105 -5.10 -13.57 12.54
CA THR A 105 -4.24 -12.55 11.94
C THR A 105 -3.81 -11.51 12.96
N PHE A 106 -4.75 -11.12 13.82
CA PHE A 106 -4.50 -10.20 14.92
C PHE A 106 -3.46 -10.72 15.91
N ARG A 107 -3.56 -11.98 16.35
CA ARG A 107 -2.61 -12.61 17.27
C ARG A 107 -1.20 -12.74 16.68
N ILE A 108 -1.10 -13.09 15.39
CA ILE A 108 0.20 -13.14 14.69
C ILE A 108 0.84 -11.74 14.69
N ASN A 109 0.07 -10.69 14.35
CA ASN A 109 0.58 -9.33 14.33
C ASN A 109 1.05 -8.88 15.74
N MET A 110 0.26 -9.21 16.77
CA MET A 110 0.62 -8.96 18.17
C MET A 110 1.94 -9.64 18.54
N LEU A 111 2.08 -10.92 18.21
CA LEU A 111 3.30 -11.69 18.45
C LEU A 111 4.50 -11.02 17.77
N PHE A 112 4.36 -10.58 16.53
CA PHE A 112 5.45 -9.92 15.80
C PHE A 112 5.84 -8.58 16.46
N GLU A 113 4.87 -7.76 16.84
CA GLU A 113 5.10 -6.50 17.55
C GLU A 113 5.82 -6.73 18.88
N MET A 114 5.38 -7.71 19.67
CA MET A 114 6.02 -8.11 20.92
C MET A 114 7.46 -8.62 20.69
N PHE A 115 7.65 -9.51 19.71
CA PHE A 115 8.95 -10.11 19.41
C PHE A 115 9.96 -9.07 18.93
N LEU A 116 9.53 -8.12 18.09
CA LEU A 116 10.34 -6.97 17.68
C LEU A 116 10.72 -6.14 18.90
N LYS A 117 9.74 -5.78 19.74
CA LYS A 117 9.98 -4.88 20.86
C LYS A 117 10.95 -5.45 21.90
N VAL A 118 10.82 -6.74 22.20
CA VAL A 118 11.76 -7.45 23.09
C VAL A 118 13.17 -7.46 22.51
N ASN A 119 13.32 -7.67 21.20
CA ASN A 119 14.63 -7.64 20.56
C ASN A 119 15.27 -6.25 20.55
N GLU A 120 14.49 -5.18 20.40
CA GLU A 120 14.99 -3.80 20.56
C GLU A 120 15.54 -3.57 21.98
N ILE A 121 14.80 -4.01 23.00
CA ILE A 121 15.19 -3.88 24.40
C ILE A 121 16.47 -4.67 24.68
N LEU A 122 16.56 -5.91 24.19
CA LEU A 122 17.74 -6.75 24.35
C LEU A 122 18.99 -6.09 23.73
N VAL A 123 18.88 -5.59 22.50
CA VAL A 123 19.99 -4.92 21.80
C VAL A 123 20.43 -3.66 22.55
N LYS A 124 19.48 -2.85 23.02
CA LYS A 124 19.77 -1.62 23.78
C LYS A 124 20.58 -1.89 25.05
N GLU A 125 20.34 -3.02 25.70
CA GLU A 125 21.05 -3.45 26.91
C GLU A 125 22.22 -4.42 26.60
N ASN A 126 22.67 -4.48 25.35
CA ASN A 126 23.80 -5.31 24.88
C ASN A 126 23.64 -6.83 25.08
N PHE A 127 22.42 -7.34 25.07
CA PHE A 127 22.14 -8.77 25.03
C PHE A 127 21.94 -9.27 23.60
N LYS A 128 22.19 -10.58 23.42
CA LYS A 128 21.83 -11.29 22.18
C LYS A 128 20.31 -11.24 21.97
N ARG A 129 19.90 -11.04 20.72
CA ARG A 129 18.49 -11.13 20.30
C ARG A 129 17.93 -12.54 20.53
N MET A 130 16.61 -12.61 20.73
CA MET A 130 15.87 -13.86 20.68
C MET A 130 16.04 -14.51 19.30
N ASP A 131 16.04 -15.84 19.32
CA ASP A 131 16.25 -16.63 18.13
C ASP A 131 14.99 -16.62 17.23
N LYS A 132 15.13 -16.11 16.00
CA LYS A 132 14.05 -16.10 15.01
C LYS A 132 13.59 -17.50 14.64
N ASN A 133 14.40 -18.52 14.93
CA ASN A 133 14.04 -19.92 14.70
C ASN A 133 12.94 -20.43 15.60
N LYS A 134 12.53 -19.62 16.58
CA LYS A 134 11.38 -19.90 17.42
C LYS A 134 10.07 -19.33 16.87
N LEU A 135 10.11 -18.48 15.85
CA LEU A 135 8.91 -17.81 15.33
C LEU A 135 7.84 -18.79 14.86
N SER A 136 8.18 -19.82 14.07
CA SER A 136 7.19 -20.80 13.58
C SER A 136 6.47 -21.49 14.74
N LYS A 137 7.22 -21.94 15.76
CA LYS A 137 6.65 -22.55 16.96
C LYS A 137 5.80 -21.56 17.77
N LEU A 138 6.24 -20.32 17.92
CA LEU A 138 5.48 -19.29 18.62
C LEU A 138 4.17 -18.98 17.90
N ILE A 139 4.19 -18.87 16.56
CA ILE A 139 3.00 -18.66 15.74
C ILE A 139 2.03 -19.84 15.90
N ALA A 140 2.51 -21.09 15.76
CA ALA A 140 1.68 -22.28 15.93
C ALA A 140 0.98 -22.31 17.32
N ASN A 141 1.73 -21.96 18.37
CA ASN A 141 1.15 -21.83 19.71
C ASN A 141 0.10 -20.71 19.79
N CYS A 142 0.34 -19.54 19.16
CA CYS A 142 -0.63 -18.42 19.17
C CYS A 142 -1.94 -18.76 18.45
N LEU A 143 -1.88 -19.67 17.47
CA LEU A 143 -3.02 -20.10 16.67
C LEU A 143 -3.79 -21.28 17.26
N SER A 144 -3.33 -21.85 18.37
CA SER A 144 -3.99 -22.96 19.04
C SER A 144 -5.31 -22.51 19.70
N ASP A 145 -6.29 -23.42 19.73
CA ASP A 145 -7.61 -23.13 20.31
C ASP A 145 -7.51 -22.84 21.81
N GLY A 146 -8.33 -21.88 22.28
CA GLY A 146 -8.40 -21.49 23.69
C GLY A 146 -7.25 -20.60 24.19
N VAL A 147 -6.24 -20.32 23.36
CA VAL A 147 -5.13 -19.42 23.73
C VAL A 147 -5.64 -17.99 23.88
N THR A 148 -5.23 -17.29 24.93
CA THR A 148 -5.56 -15.88 25.19
C THR A 148 -4.41 -14.95 24.82
N ASN A 149 -4.67 -13.64 24.73
CA ASN A 149 -3.59 -12.67 24.48
C ASN A 149 -2.53 -12.66 25.60
N ASN A 150 -2.94 -12.91 26.84
CA ASN A 150 -2.02 -13.03 27.97
C ASN A 150 -1.09 -14.24 27.81
N ASP A 151 -1.61 -15.37 27.33
CA ASP A 151 -0.79 -16.57 27.07
C ASP A 151 0.28 -16.28 26.01
N ILE A 152 -0.05 -15.50 24.97
CA ILE A 152 0.91 -15.07 23.95
C ILE A 152 2.02 -14.21 24.56
N SER A 153 1.66 -13.24 25.41
CA SER A 153 2.63 -12.42 26.13
C SER A 153 3.54 -13.27 27.02
N GLU A 154 2.99 -14.25 27.74
CA GLU A 154 3.76 -15.17 28.57
C GLU A 154 4.68 -16.07 27.74
N LEU A 155 4.24 -16.52 26.56
CA LEU A 155 5.09 -17.26 25.63
C LEU A 155 6.31 -16.44 25.20
N VAL A 156 6.11 -15.18 24.79
CA VAL A 156 7.21 -14.29 24.43
C VAL A 156 8.13 -14.01 25.63
N TYR A 157 7.54 -13.79 26.81
CA TYR A 157 8.31 -13.54 28.04
C TYR A 157 9.13 -14.76 28.49
N SER A 158 8.61 -15.97 28.29
CA SER A 158 9.32 -17.21 28.56
C SER A 158 10.55 -17.37 27.66
N GLU A 159 10.42 -17.00 26.39
CA GLU A 159 11.51 -17.05 25.41
C GLU A 159 12.58 -15.97 25.68
N LEU A 160 12.18 -14.78 26.14
CA LEU A 160 13.09 -13.79 26.68
C LEU A 160 13.88 -14.35 27.86
N THR A 161 13.19 -14.94 28.84
CA THR A 161 13.82 -15.51 30.05
C THR A 161 14.82 -16.59 29.68
N ARG A 162 14.49 -17.45 28.71
CA ARG A 162 15.41 -18.46 28.16
C ARG A 162 16.64 -17.81 27.53
N THR A 163 16.44 -16.77 26.72
CA THR A 163 17.52 -16.02 26.07
C THR A 163 18.47 -15.39 27.09
N LEU A 164 17.94 -14.77 28.15
CA LEU A 164 18.73 -14.23 29.24
C LEU A 164 19.49 -15.32 30.00
N LYS A 165 18.87 -16.48 30.27
CA LYS A 165 19.57 -17.60 30.95
C LYS A 165 20.75 -18.14 30.15
N LEU A 166 20.66 -18.11 28.81
CA LEU A 166 21.75 -18.55 27.93
C LEU A 166 22.85 -17.49 27.77
N SER A 167 22.54 -16.22 28.00
CA SER A 167 23.52 -15.12 27.98
C SER A 167 24.26 -14.93 29.30
N LYS A 168 24.31 -15.93 30.18
CA LYS A 168 25.00 -15.83 31.47
C LYS A 168 26.47 -15.46 31.27
N LEU A 169 26.94 -14.49 32.05
CA LEU A 169 28.36 -14.15 32.15
C LEU A 169 29.15 -15.36 32.66
N SER A 170 30.39 -15.47 32.19
CA SER A 170 31.37 -16.44 32.68
C SER A 170 31.58 -16.31 34.19
N ASP A 171 31.76 -17.43 34.88
CA ASP A 171 32.03 -17.45 36.33
C ASP A 171 33.29 -16.65 36.71
N LYS A 172 34.22 -16.49 35.76
CA LYS A 172 35.46 -15.71 35.89
C LYS A 172 35.27 -14.18 35.82
N ALA A 173 34.06 -13.68 35.58
CA ALA A 173 33.80 -12.24 35.57
C ALA A 173 33.96 -11.63 36.97
N ASP A 174 34.50 -10.41 37.03
CA ASP A 174 34.67 -9.69 38.29
C ASP A 174 33.32 -9.22 38.89
N ALA A 175 33.36 -8.77 40.15
CA ALA A 175 32.17 -8.35 40.88
C ALA A 175 31.46 -7.15 40.24
N SER A 176 32.22 -6.22 39.64
CA SER A 176 31.66 -5.03 38.99
C SER A 176 30.91 -5.39 37.70
N MET A 177 31.44 -6.33 36.92
CA MET A 177 30.80 -6.86 35.72
C MET A 177 29.54 -7.64 36.08
N LYS A 178 29.58 -8.46 37.14
CA LYS A 178 28.41 -9.19 37.64
C LYS A 178 27.31 -8.25 38.13
N GLN A 179 27.66 -7.16 38.81
CA GLN A 179 26.69 -6.14 39.23
C GLN A 179 26.04 -5.45 38.03
N LYS A 180 26.85 -5.00 37.06
CA LYS A 180 26.35 -4.33 35.85
C LYS A 180 25.40 -5.22 35.03
N ASP A 181 25.73 -6.51 34.86
CA ASP A 181 24.87 -7.48 34.18
C ASP A 181 23.55 -7.72 34.93
N SER A 182 23.59 -7.83 36.26
CA SER A 182 22.37 -7.92 37.09
C SER A 182 21.46 -6.70 36.92
N GLU A 183 22.03 -5.48 36.91
CA GLU A 183 21.28 -4.25 36.67
C GLU A 183 20.68 -4.19 35.26
N SER A 184 21.46 -4.53 34.23
CA SER A 184 20.97 -4.59 32.84
C SER A 184 19.86 -5.65 32.67
N ARG A 185 19.97 -6.82 33.31
CA ARG A 185 18.90 -7.83 33.30
C ARG A 185 17.62 -7.32 33.94
N LYS A 186 17.71 -6.63 35.09
CA LYS A 186 16.56 -6.00 35.74
C LYS A 186 15.91 -4.97 34.82
N LYS A 187 16.70 -4.12 34.14
CA LYS A 187 16.21 -3.15 33.16
C LYS A 187 15.47 -3.84 32.00
N VAL A 188 16.06 -4.89 31.42
CA VAL A 188 15.42 -5.67 30.34
C VAL A 188 14.08 -6.23 30.79
N ILE A 189 14.02 -6.86 31.97
CA ILE A 189 12.80 -7.45 32.50
C ILE A 189 11.71 -6.41 32.73
N THR A 190 12.03 -5.32 33.42
CA THR A 190 11.07 -4.24 33.73
C THR A 190 10.57 -3.57 32.45
N ASN A 191 11.48 -3.21 31.54
CA ASN A 191 11.12 -2.58 30.27
C ASN A 191 10.26 -3.51 29.42
N THR A 192 10.59 -4.80 29.38
CA THR A 192 9.80 -5.78 28.63
C THR A 192 8.39 -5.87 29.18
N LYS A 193 8.21 -6.07 30.50
CA LYS A 193 6.87 -6.18 31.11
C LYS A 193 6.01 -4.95 30.81
N ASN A 194 6.57 -3.75 30.95
CA ASN A 194 5.86 -2.51 30.65
C ASN A 194 5.45 -2.43 29.17
N ASN A 195 6.35 -2.74 28.24
CA ASN A 195 6.06 -2.67 26.81
C ASN A 195 5.07 -3.75 26.34
N LEU A 196 5.21 -4.98 26.84
CA LEU A 196 4.24 -6.04 26.54
C LEU A 196 2.86 -5.68 27.09
N GLY A 197 2.78 -5.08 28.28
CA GLY A 197 1.51 -4.58 28.83
C GLY A 197 0.85 -3.51 27.96
N ILE A 198 1.62 -2.57 27.41
CA ILE A 198 1.11 -1.56 26.47
C ILE A 198 0.58 -2.21 25.19
N ILE A 199 1.32 -3.18 24.64
CA ILE A 199 0.88 -3.93 23.45
C ILE A 199 -0.41 -4.71 23.78
N LEU A 200 -0.49 -5.42 24.91
CA LEU A 200 -1.71 -6.13 25.31
C LEU A 200 -2.93 -5.19 25.40
N LEU A 201 -2.79 -4.01 26.00
CA LEU A 201 -3.88 -3.04 26.11
C LEU A 201 -4.39 -2.57 24.74
N LYS A 202 -3.46 -2.31 23.80
CA LYS A 202 -3.81 -1.98 22.42
C LYS A 202 -4.64 -3.10 21.79
N TYR A 203 -4.31 -4.36 22.09
CA TYR A 203 -4.95 -5.51 21.46
C TYR A 203 -6.27 -5.94 22.13
N GLN A 204 -6.43 -5.71 23.43
CA GLN A 204 -7.72 -5.92 24.14
C GLN A 204 -8.85 -5.04 23.60
N ASN A 205 -8.54 -3.87 23.04
CA ASN A 205 -9.54 -3.01 22.41
C ASN A 205 -10.16 -3.65 21.15
N PHE A 206 -9.44 -4.52 20.46
CA PHE A 206 -9.99 -5.25 19.32
C PHE A 206 -11.03 -6.28 19.78
N GLU A 207 -10.71 -7.08 20.81
CA GLU A 207 -11.62 -8.08 21.39
C GLU A 207 -12.93 -7.43 21.86
N LYS A 208 -12.85 -6.25 22.49
CA LYS A 208 -14.04 -5.48 22.88
C LYS A 208 -14.95 -5.08 21.71
N ASN A 209 -14.41 -5.02 20.49
CA ASN A 209 -15.15 -4.64 19.29
C ASN A 209 -15.47 -5.84 18.37
N GLU A 210 -15.16 -7.07 18.78
CA GLU A 210 -15.33 -8.28 17.96
C GLU A 210 -16.77 -8.44 17.44
N SER A 211 -17.77 -8.31 18.32
CA SER A 211 -19.18 -8.38 17.92
C SER A 211 -19.59 -7.31 16.91
N ASN A 212 -19.02 -6.10 17.01
CA ASN A 212 -19.27 -5.03 16.05
C ASN A 212 -18.66 -5.35 14.68
N PHE A 213 -17.48 -5.97 14.67
CA PHE A 213 -16.84 -6.43 13.43
C PHE A 213 -17.67 -7.54 12.76
N GLU A 214 -18.13 -8.54 13.53
CA GLU A 214 -18.98 -9.62 13.02
C GLU A 214 -20.28 -9.10 12.40
N ASN A 215 -20.93 -8.13 13.07
CA ASN A 215 -22.15 -7.50 12.55
C ASN A 215 -21.90 -6.81 11.21
N VAL A 216 -20.81 -6.04 11.08
CA VAL A 216 -20.46 -5.39 9.82
C VAL A 216 -20.14 -6.40 8.72
N LEU A 217 -19.41 -7.47 9.02
CA LEU A 217 -19.13 -8.54 8.05
C LEU A 217 -20.40 -9.25 7.58
N LYS A 218 -21.35 -9.50 8.48
CA LYS A 218 -22.64 -10.09 8.14
C LYS A 218 -23.43 -9.19 7.19
N LEU A 219 -23.53 -7.90 7.51
CA LEU A 219 -24.22 -6.91 6.68
C LEU A 219 -23.58 -6.75 5.29
N MET A 220 -22.24 -6.83 5.19
CA MET A 220 -21.51 -6.79 3.92
C MET A 220 -21.88 -8.00 3.04
N LYS A 221 -21.96 -9.20 3.63
CA LYS A 221 -22.37 -10.42 2.91
C LYS A 221 -23.81 -10.36 2.42
N GLU A 222 -24.68 -9.67 3.13
CA GLU A 222 -26.09 -9.48 2.78
C GLU A 222 -26.30 -8.38 1.71
N ASN A 223 -25.24 -7.76 1.19
CA ASN A 223 -25.29 -6.63 0.23
C ASN A 223 -26.21 -5.47 0.69
N SER A 224 -26.34 -5.30 2.00
CA SER A 224 -27.18 -4.26 2.57
C SER A 224 -26.48 -2.89 2.47
N ILE A 225 -27.21 -1.86 2.04
CA ILE A 225 -26.69 -0.49 1.96
C ILE A 225 -26.56 0.05 3.40
N PHE A 226 -25.34 0.27 3.86
CA PHE A 226 -25.04 0.84 5.17
C PHE A 226 -25.48 2.30 5.26
N ARG A 227 -26.16 2.69 6.35
CA ARG A 227 -26.15 4.10 6.76
C ARG A 227 -24.88 4.34 7.57
N GLN A 228 -24.19 5.45 7.30
CA GLN A 228 -22.91 5.78 7.91
C GLN A 228 -22.95 5.79 9.45
N ASN A 229 -24.13 6.02 10.04
CA ASN A 229 -24.35 6.12 11.47
C ASN A 229 -24.45 4.75 12.19
N ASP A 230 -24.58 3.65 11.46
CA ASP A 230 -24.74 2.30 12.03
C ASP A 230 -23.40 1.63 12.37
N ILE A 231 -22.28 2.23 11.93
CA ILE A 231 -20.93 1.71 12.13
C ILE A 231 -20.23 2.52 13.20
N SER A 232 -19.78 1.85 14.26
CA SER A 232 -19.01 2.50 15.34
C SER A 232 -17.72 3.14 14.82
N ASN A 233 -17.25 4.20 15.49
CA ASN A 233 -16.01 4.88 15.12
C ASN A 233 -14.79 3.96 15.16
N SER A 234 -14.76 2.97 16.07
CA SER A 234 -13.69 1.97 16.16
C SER A 234 -13.63 1.09 14.92
N VAL A 235 -14.78 0.59 14.44
CA VAL A 235 -14.85 -0.21 13.22
C VAL A 235 -14.48 0.61 11.99
N ARG A 236 -14.97 1.86 11.91
CA ARG A 236 -14.59 2.77 10.82
C ARG A 236 -13.08 3.03 10.80
N SER A 237 -12.47 3.29 11.95
CA SER A 237 -11.03 3.51 12.07
C SER A 237 -10.22 2.29 11.64
N TYR A 238 -10.74 1.08 11.88
CA TYR A 238 -10.08 -0.17 11.47
C TYR A 238 -9.98 -0.26 9.94
N TYR A 239 -11.11 -0.18 9.23
CA TYR A 239 -11.13 -0.28 7.77
C TYR A 239 -10.43 0.90 7.09
N LYS A 240 -10.47 2.09 7.72
CA LYS A 240 -9.72 3.26 7.24
C LYS A 240 -8.22 2.99 7.17
N ARG A 241 -7.66 2.25 8.13
CA ARG A 241 -6.21 1.96 8.19
C ARG A 241 -5.72 1.17 6.97
N PHE A 242 -6.45 0.15 6.54
CA PHE A 242 -6.08 -0.62 5.35
C PHE A 242 -6.07 0.28 4.10
N ASN A 243 -7.14 1.07 3.91
CA ASN A 243 -7.25 1.98 2.79
C ASN A 243 -6.16 3.08 2.81
N GLU A 244 -5.87 3.64 3.98
CA GLU A 244 -4.79 4.62 4.16
C GLU A 244 -3.42 4.02 3.79
N LEU A 245 -3.13 2.79 4.22
CA LEU A 245 -1.90 2.09 3.85
C LEU A 245 -1.82 1.87 2.34
N PHE A 246 -2.89 1.35 1.74
CA PHE A 246 -2.94 1.09 0.30
C PHE A 246 -2.71 2.38 -0.50
N ASN A 247 -3.32 3.50 -0.11
CA ASN A 247 -3.18 4.76 -0.83
C ASN A 247 -1.81 5.43 -0.61
N ARG A 248 -1.32 5.44 0.63
CA ARG A 248 -0.07 6.08 1.02
C ARG A 248 1.15 5.36 0.45
N LEU A 249 1.20 4.03 0.52
CA LEU A 249 2.33 3.24 0.07
C LEU A 249 2.47 3.35 -1.46
N GLN A 250 3.70 3.54 -1.94
CA GLN A 250 3.96 3.59 -3.39
C GLN A 250 3.86 2.20 -3.99
N ARG A 251 4.45 1.20 -3.33
CA ARG A 251 4.50 -0.18 -3.78
C ARG A 251 4.11 -1.12 -2.63
N PRO A 252 2.82 -1.14 -2.24
CA PRO A 252 2.36 -1.95 -1.12
C PRO A 252 2.61 -3.43 -1.38
N ILE A 253 3.05 -4.16 -0.37
CA ILE A 253 3.09 -5.62 -0.39
C ILE A 253 1.72 -6.11 0.12
N ILE A 254 1.03 -6.91 -0.67
CA ILE A 254 -0.27 -7.49 -0.32
C ILE A 254 -0.13 -9.01 -0.30
N GLY A 255 -0.60 -9.63 0.78
CA GLY A 255 -0.66 -11.08 0.93
C GLY A 255 -2.10 -11.58 1.06
N VAL A 256 -2.37 -12.78 0.55
CA VAL A 256 -3.57 -13.55 0.88
C VAL A 256 -3.17 -14.65 1.85
N LEU A 257 -3.66 -14.57 3.08
CA LEU A 257 -3.40 -15.55 4.13
C LEU A 257 -4.46 -16.66 4.07
N ASP A 258 -4.04 -17.89 3.78
CA ASP A 258 -4.86 -19.10 3.87
C ASP A 258 -4.81 -19.64 5.31
N TYR A 259 -5.94 -19.59 6.01
CA TYR A 259 -6.03 -20.04 7.41
C TYR A 259 -6.02 -21.55 7.58
N ASP A 260 -6.38 -22.30 6.54
CA ASP A 260 -6.44 -23.77 6.60
C ASP A 260 -5.05 -24.36 6.41
N LYS A 261 -4.21 -23.73 5.56
CA LYS A 261 -2.83 -24.16 5.30
C LYS A 261 -1.78 -23.44 6.15
N ASN A 262 -2.11 -22.27 6.71
CA ASN A 262 -1.15 -21.31 7.28
C ASN A 262 -0.08 -20.89 6.25
N GLU A 263 -0.54 -20.57 5.05
CA GLU A 263 0.30 -20.10 3.94
C GLU A 263 -0.09 -18.67 3.57
N ILE A 264 0.88 -17.89 3.10
CA ILE A 264 0.63 -16.55 2.56
C ILE A 264 1.08 -16.50 1.12
N ASP A 265 0.15 -16.19 0.23
CA ASP A 265 0.45 -15.91 -1.16
C ASP A 265 0.70 -14.41 -1.34
N ILE A 266 1.90 -14.03 -1.76
CA ILE A 266 2.23 -12.64 -2.05
C ILE A 266 1.77 -12.30 -3.46
N ILE A 267 0.79 -11.40 -3.53
CA ILE A 267 0.17 -10.97 -4.78
C ILE A 267 1.14 -10.10 -5.56
N CYS A 268 1.21 -10.33 -6.87
CA CYS A 268 2.15 -9.67 -7.78
C CYS A 268 3.62 -9.83 -7.33
N SER A 269 3.98 -10.98 -6.76
CA SER A 269 5.36 -11.30 -6.34
C SER A 269 6.38 -11.19 -7.46
N ASP A 270 5.95 -11.33 -8.72
CA ASP A 270 6.72 -11.11 -9.95
C ASP A 270 7.20 -9.66 -10.14
N PHE A 271 6.52 -8.68 -9.54
CA PHE A 271 6.99 -7.29 -9.47
C PHE A 271 7.98 -7.05 -8.32
N ILE A 272 8.18 -8.01 -7.41
CA ILE A 272 8.99 -7.85 -6.19
C ILE A 272 10.27 -8.68 -6.29
N ASP A 273 10.12 -9.93 -6.73
CA ASP A 273 11.19 -10.92 -6.85
C ASP A 273 12.04 -10.63 -8.08
N LYS A 274 13.28 -10.21 -7.85
CA LYS A 274 14.22 -9.83 -8.91
C LYS A 274 14.58 -10.98 -9.85
N ASP A 275 14.52 -12.21 -9.36
CA ASP A 275 14.85 -13.37 -10.20
C ASP A 275 13.75 -13.62 -11.25
N LYS A 276 12.59 -12.96 -11.12
CA LYS A 276 11.48 -12.95 -12.10
C LYS A 276 11.48 -11.75 -13.06
N TYR A 277 12.47 -10.87 -12.99
CA TYR A 277 12.63 -9.73 -13.90
C TYR A 277 13.29 -10.20 -15.20
N THR A 278 12.53 -10.96 -15.99
CA THR A 278 12.96 -11.46 -17.29
C THR A 278 12.18 -10.77 -18.41
N LEU A 279 12.78 -10.67 -19.60
CA LEU A 279 12.10 -10.14 -20.80
C LEU A 279 10.82 -10.92 -21.15
N GLU A 280 10.77 -12.19 -20.71
CA GLU A 280 9.66 -13.12 -20.86
C GLU A 280 8.49 -12.82 -19.93
N ASN A 281 8.70 -12.09 -18.82
CA ASN A 281 7.61 -11.74 -17.91
C ASN A 281 6.71 -10.66 -18.57
N PRO A 282 5.43 -10.98 -18.87
CA PRO A 282 4.51 -10.07 -19.57
C PRO A 282 4.11 -8.85 -18.72
N ASN A 283 4.14 -8.98 -17.39
CA ASN A 283 3.65 -7.97 -16.47
C ASN A 283 4.72 -6.93 -16.12
N PHE A 284 5.97 -7.15 -16.52
CA PHE A 284 7.06 -6.26 -16.16
C PHE A 284 6.99 -4.91 -16.88
N PHE A 285 7.18 -3.82 -16.13
CA PHE A 285 7.32 -2.47 -16.65
C PHE A 285 8.71 -2.29 -17.28
N ASP A 286 8.79 -2.19 -18.61
CA ASP A 286 10.07 -2.10 -19.33
C ASP A 286 10.22 -0.78 -20.08
N ILE A 287 11.28 -0.02 -19.78
CA ILE A 287 11.59 1.24 -20.47
C ILE A 287 12.48 0.92 -21.67
N LYS A 288 11.92 1.08 -22.87
CA LYS A 288 12.63 0.77 -24.11
C LYS A 288 13.51 1.94 -24.58
N GLU A 289 12.97 3.15 -24.52
CA GLU A 289 13.64 4.34 -25.06
C GLU A 289 13.18 5.62 -24.38
N ILE A 290 14.14 6.50 -24.08
CA ILE A 290 13.90 7.90 -23.68
C ILE A 290 14.66 8.78 -24.68
N THR A 291 13.95 9.43 -25.61
CA THR A 291 14.56 10.36 -26.56
C THR A 291 14.52 11.77 -26.01
N ARG A 292 15.68 12.40 -25.88
CA ARG A 292 15.82 13.81 -25.45
C ARG A 292 15.85 14.81 -26.60
N ASN A 293 15.99 14.33 -27.84
CA ASN A 293 15.96 15.18 -29.02
C ASN A 293 14.50 15.51 -29.35
N SER A 294 14.19 16.80 -29.51
CA SER A 294 12.83 17.26 -29.77
C SER A 294 12.20 16.55 -30.97
N PRO A 295 10.97 16.04 -30.85
CA PRO A 295 10.15 16.03 -29.64
C PRO A 295 10.61 14.98 -28.62
N LEU A 296 10.59 15.32 -27.33
CA LEU A 296 10.83 14.36 -26.25
C LEU A 296 9.84 13.20 -26.41
N SER A 297 10.36 11.98 -26.45
CA SER A 297 9.52 10.80 -26.54
C SER A 297 9.97 9.72 -25.57
N LEU A 298 8.97 9.04 -25.04
CA LEU A 298 9.14 7.98 -24.06
C LEU A 298 8.41 6.76 -24.59
N THR A 299 9.14 5.66 -24.76
CA THR A 299 8.60 4.38 -25.21
C THR A 299 8.80 3.32 -24.13
N PHE A 300 7.72 2.68 -23.71
CA PHE A 300 7.74 1.63 -22.68
C PHE A 300 6.75 0.52 -23.00
N PHE A 301 7.01 -0.65 -22.42
CA PHE A 301 6.13 -1.82 -22.45
C PHE A 301 5.47 -2.05 -21.11
N LEU A 302 4.20 -2.45 -21.18
CA LEU A 302 3.36 -2.76 -20.04
C LEU A 302 2.59 -4.06 -20.28
N GLY A 303 2.25 -4.76 -19.20
CA GLY A 303 1.26 -5.83 -19.28
C GLY A 303 -0.14 -5.28 -19.60
N LEU A 304 -1.04 -6.17 -20.05
CA LEU A 304 -2.40 -5.80 -20.47
C LEU A 304 -3.24 -5.13 -19.37
N GLY A 305 -2.94 -5.33 -18.08
CA GLY A 305 -3.64 -4.63 -17.01
C GLY A 305 -3.41 -3.12 -17.03
N ALA A 306 -2.41 -2.61 -17.78
CA ALA A 306 -2.27 -1.18 -18.03
C ALA A 306 -3.39 -0.59 -18.88
N CYS A 307 -4.08 -1.39 -19.70
CA CYS A 307 -5.19 -0.91 -20.53
C CYS A 307 -6.28 -0.24 -19.69
N THR A 308 -6.50 -0.68 -18.45
CA THR A 308 -7.49 -0.06 -17.55
C THR A 308 -7.11 1.36 -17.14
N ILE A 309 -5.81 1.63 -16.98
CA ILE A 309 -5.28 2.97 -16.64
C ILE A 309 -5.52 3.92 -17.80
N PHE A 310 -5.12 3.52 -19.00
CA PHE A 310 -5.27 4.37 -20.18
C PHE A 310 -6.75 4.55 -20.55
N TRP A 311 -7.58 3.52 -20.37
CA TRP A 311 -9.03 3.64 -20.53
C TRP A 311 -9.63 4.67 -19.55
N GLN A 312 -9.23 4.62 -18.27
CA GLN A 312 -9.66 5.61 -17.28
C GLN A 312 -9.19 7.03 -17.63
N ILE A 313 -7.93 7.20 -18.06
CA ILE A 313 -7.39 8.51 -18.45
C ILE A 313 -8.11 9.05 -19.70
N LEU A 314 -8.39 8.19 -20.69
CA LEU A 314 -9.12 8.57 -21.90
C LEU A 314 -10.57 8.97 -21.57
N ASN A 315 -11.23 8.24 -20.68
CA ASN A 315 -12.58 8.60 -20.24
C ASN A 315 -12.59 9.90 -19.44
N ILE A 316 -11.63 10.12 -18.54
CA ILE A 316 -11.51 11.40 -17.81
C ILE A 316 -11.29 12.54 -18.79
N LYS A 317 -10.42 12.37 -19.81
CA LYS A 317 -10.21 13.39 -20.86
C LYS A 317 -11.49 13.68 -21.64
N ASN A 318 -12.24 12.63 -22.00
CA ASN A 318 -13.51 12.78 -22.70
C ASN A 318 -14.57 13.46 -21.82
N ASP A 319 -14.65 13.10 -20.54
CA ASP A 319 -15.55 13.73 -19.58
C ASP A 319 -15.16 15.19 -19.31
N THR A 320 -13.87 15.52 -19.22
CA THR A 320 -13.42 16.91 -19.12
C THR A 320 -13.66 17.70 -20.41
N LYS A 321 -13.50 17.09 -21.59
CA LYS A 321 -13.85 17.73 -22.87
C LYS A 321 -15.35 17.93 -23.00
N LEU A 322 -16.16 16.97 -22.55
CA LEU A 322 -17.61 17.10 -22.48
C LEU A 322 -18.01 18.18 -21.48
N LEU A 323 -17.39 18.23 -20.30
CA LEU A 323 -17.64 19.29 -19.31
C LEU A 323 -17.22 20.67 -19.81
N GLU A 324 -16.10 20.76 -20.55
CA GLU A 324 -15.67 21.99 -21.22
C GLU A 324 -16.66 22.38 -22.34
N GLU A 325 -17.09 21.45 -23.20
CA GLU A 325 -18.11 21.68 -24.23
C GLU A 325 -19.48 22.06 -23.64
N TYR A 326 -19.84 21.49 -22.49
CA TYR A 326 -21.02 21.89 -21.72
C TYR A 326 -20.83 23.27 -21.09
N SER A 327 -19.64 23.58 -20.57
CA SER A 327 -19.32 24.90 -20.01
C SER A 327 -19.29 25.98 -21.10
N ASP A 328 -18.81 25.67 -22.30
CA ASP A 328 -18.77 26.57 -23.45
C ASP A 328 -20.18 26.80 -24.03
N ASN A 329 -21.04 25.79 -24.00
CA ASN A 329 -22.46 25.93 -24.37
C ASN A 329 -23.27 26.70 -23.32
N VAL A 330 -22.94 26.57 -22.03
CA VAL A 330 -23.55 27.37 -20.95
C VAL A 330 -23.02 28.80 -20.99
N ASN A 331 -21.74 29.00 -21.29
CA ASN A 331 -21.09 30.30 -21.44
C ASN A 331 -21.61 31.08 -22.65
N LYS A 332 -21.90 30.45 -23.79
CA LYS A 332 -22.59 31.12 -24.91
C LYS A 332 -23.97 31.66 -24.53
N LYS A 333 -24.73 30.91 -23.72
CA LYS A 333 -26.08 31.28 -23.28
C LYS A 333 -26.08 32.33 -22.16
N SER A 334 -25.03 32.38 -21.35
CA SER A 334 -24.82 33.43 -20.34
C SER A 334 -24.14 34.66 -20.92
N GLU A 335 -23.31 34.56 -21.96
CA GLU A 335 -22.71 35.71 -22.68
C GLU A 335 -23.76 36.52 -23.43
N GLU A 336 -24.79 35.91 -24.03
CA GLU A 336 -25.92 36.64 -24.61
C GLU A 336 -26.72 37.43 -23.55
N LYS A 337 -26.93 36.83 -22.37
CA LYS A 337 -27.58 37.50 -21.23
C LYS A 337 -26.70 38.55 -20.58
N ILE A 338 -25.39 38.32 -20.46
CA ILE A 338 -24.42 39.28 -19.92
C ILE A 338 -24.21 40.43 -20.91
N THR A 339 -24.30 40.20 -22.21
CA THR A 339 -24.26 41.26 -23.24
C THR A 339 -25.53 42.08 -23.24
N TYR A 340 -26.70 41.44 -23.07
CA TYR A 340 -27.96 42.14 -22.86
C TYR A 340 -27.93 43.01 -21.58
N ILE A 341 -27.50 42.43 -20.46
CA ILE A 341 -27.37 43.12 -19.17
C ILE A 341 -26.29 44.20 -19.23
N LYS A 342 -25.17 43.99 -19.93
CA LYS A 342 -24.13 45.02 -20.15
C LYS A 342 -24.64 46.17 -21.00
N ASN A 343 -25.40 45.90 -22.07
CA ASN A 343 -25.99 46.96 -22.89
C ASN A 343 -27.05 47.76 -22.12
N GLU A 344 -27.84 47.09 -21.27
CA GLU A 344 -28.78 47.74 -20.35
C GLU A 344 -28.03 48.56 -19.28
N PHE A 345 -26.96 48.01 -18.71
CA PHE A 345 -26.10 48.66 -17.72
C PHE A 345 -25.27 49.82 -18.30
N ASP A 346 -24.83 49.74 -19.56
CA ASP A 346 -24.10 50.81 -20.26
C ASP A 346 -25.04 51.95 -20.69
N SER A 347 -26.32 51.63 -20.96
CA SER A 347 -27.35 52.67 -21.15
C SER A 347 -27.64 53.42 -19.84
N LEU A 348 -27.56 52.73 -18.69
CA LEU A 348 -27.72 53.28 -17.33
C LEU A 348 -26.44 53.97 -16.81
N SER A 349 -25.25 53.46 -17.13
CA SER A 349 -23.94 54.01 -16.68
C SER A 349 -23.53 55.24 -17.48
N ASN A 350 -23.94 55.37 -18.76
CA ASN A 350 -23.81 56.61 -19.51
C ASN A 350 -24.68 57.76 -18.94
N GLN A 351 -25.72 57.44 -18.16
CA GLN A 351 -26.48 58.43 -17.38
C GLN A 351 -25.86 58.70 -16.00
N THR A 352 -24.96 57.85 -15.51
CA THR A 352 -24.38 57.96 -14.15
C THR A 352 -22.93 57.49 -14.12
N GLY A 353 -21.98 58.39 -14.34
CA GLY A 353 -20.61 58.21 -13.84
C GLY A 353 -19.48 58.25 -14.86
N LYS A 354 -19.22 59.45 -15.41
CA LYS A 354 -17.84 59.92 -15.67
C LYS A 354 -17.06 60.00 -14.33
N ALA A 355 -16.64 58.87 -13.78
CA ALA A 355 -15.64 58.76 -12.71
C ALA A 355 -15.37 57.27 -12.48
N LEU A 356 -14.10 56.88 -12.31
CA LEU A 356 -13.61 55.53 -12.05
C LEU A 356 -13.41 54.60 -13.26
N VAL A 357 -12.92 55.16 -14.37
CA VAL A 357 -12.01 54.44 -15.27
C VAL A 357 -10.60 54.66 -14.76
N GLU A 358 -10.13 53.80 -13.87
CA GLU A 358 -8.71 53.51 -13.63
C GLU A 358 -8.62 52.57 -12.42
N GLN A 359 -8.24 51.31 -12.68
CA GLN A 359 -7.74 50.28 -11.74
C GLN A 359 -8.45 48.92 -11.87
N THR A 360 -8.36 48.27 -13.03
CA THR A 360 -8.05 46.81 -13.08
C THR A 360 -7.73 46.39 -14.52
N LYS A 361 -6.46 46.47 -14.90
CA LYS A 361 -5.88 45.71 -16.01
C LYS A 361 -4.83 44.76 -15.42
N ARG A 362 -4.81 43.52 -15.95
CA ARG A 362 -3.87 42.40 -15.74
C ARG A 362 -4.30 41.40 -14.66
N TYR A 363 -4.75 40.20 -15.04
CA TYR A 363 -3.93 39.08 -15.51
C TYR A 363 -4.82 37.90 -15.96
N ASP A 364 -4.83 37.62 -17.27
CA ASP A 364 -5.17 36.32 -17.85
C ASP A 364 -3.86 35.63 -18.24
N PHE A 365 -3.63 34.36 -17.85
CA PHE A 365 -3.03 33.33 -18.73
C PHE A 365 -2.90 31.94 -18.07
N LEU A 366 -3.22 30.92 -18.89
CA LEU A 366 -2.72 29.52 -18.96
C LEU A 366 -3.60 28.36 -18.47
N ASN A 367 -4.27 27.75 -19.46
CA ASN A 367 -4.74 26.37 -19.55
C ASN A 367 -4.01 25.71 -20.75
N GLU A 368 -3.55 24.45 -20.63
CA GLU A 368 -3.30 23.48 -21.73
C GLU A 368 -2.77 22.15 -21.11
N LYS A 369 -3.51 21.03 -21.11
CA LYS A 369 -3.81 19.98 -22.14
C LYS A 369 -2.58 19.22 -22.69
N SER A 370 -2.63 17.89 -22.63
CA SER A 370 -1.69 16.91 -23.21
C SER A 370 -2.46 15.83 -23.99
N ASP A 371 -1.86 15.16 -24.98
CA ASP A 371 -2.43 14.04 -25.75
C ASP A 371 -1.70 12.70 -25.51
N ILE A 372 -2.43 11.58 -25.63
CA ILE A 372 -1.91 10.20 -25.49
C ILE A 372 -2.31 9.39 -26.73
N THR A 373 -1.36 8.68 -27.34
CA THR A 373 -1.59 7.77 -28.48
C THR A 373 -1.12 6.36 -28.14
N ILE A 374 -2.00 5.36 -28.26
CA ILE A 374 -1.65 3.93 -28.11
C ILE A 374 -1.26 3.40 -29.49
N ILE A 375 -0.04 2.88 -29.66
CA ILE A 375 0.52 2.63 -31.00
C ILE A 375 0.50 1.16 -31.43
N LYS A 376 0.58 0.16 -30.54
CA LYS A 376 0.54 -1.25 -30.99
C LYS A 376 0.36 -2.27 -29.85
N ILE A 377 -0.39 -3.34 -30.12
CA ILE A 377 -0.34 -4.60 -29.36
C ILE A 377 0.59 -5.53 -30.15
N GLU A 378 1.78 -5.82 -29.64
CA GLU A 378 2.70 -6.74 -30.31
C GLU A 378 2.60 -8.15 -29.70
N ASN A 379 2.47 -9.15 -30.58
CA ASN A 379 2.48 -10.55 -30.23
C ASN A 379 3.91 -11.06 -30.37
N LYS A 380 4.61 -11.33 -29.27
CA LYS A 380 5.89 -12.05 -29.34
C LYS A 380 5.61 -13.54 -29.20
N ALA A 381 5.34 -14.18 -30.34
CA ALA A 381 5.47 -15.62 -30.47
C ALA A 381 6.91 -15.92 -30.90
N GLN A 382 7.68 -16.57 -30.03
CA GLN A 382 8.69 -17.56 -30.39
C GLN A 382 9.12 -18.36 -29.16
#